data_AF-A0A2S6R1S0-F1
#
_entry.id   AF-A0A2S6R1S0-F1
#
_cell.length_a   1.000
_cell.length_b   1.000
_cell.length_c   1.000
_cell.angle_alpha   90.00
_cell.angle_beta   90.00
_cell.angle_gamma   90.00
#
_symmetry.space_group_name_H-M   'P 1'
#
loop_
_entity.id
_entity.type
_entity.pdbx_description
1 polymer ?
#
loop_
_entity_poly.entity_id
_entity_poly.type
_entity_poly.pdbx_seq_one_letter_code
_entity_poly.pdbx_strand_id
1 'polypeptide(L)' 'PFFEKRFETASEKYGWLNRIICVGTGERLKAGPRYTIYEML' A
#
# COMPACT_ATOMS: atom_id res chain seq x y z
N PRO A 1 -11.39 -1.42 7.42
CA PRO A 1 -10.31 -1.60 8.43
C PRO A 1 -9.02 -0.98 7.90
N PHE A 2 -8.27 -0.25 8.75
CA PHE A 2 -6.98 0.31 8.40
C PHE A 2 -5.87 -0.72 8.61
N PHE A 3 -4.87 -0.75 7.72
CA PHE A 3 -3.71 -1.64 7.85
C PHE A 3 -2.43 -0.93 7.42
N GLU A 4 -1.32 -1.26 8.08
CA GLU A 4 0.03 -0.86 7.66
C GLU A 4 0.47 -1.71 6.46
N LYS A 5 1.10 -1.08 5.46
CA LYS A 5 1.78 -1.79 4.36
C LYS A 5 3.23 -1.35 4.26
N ARG A 6 4.09 -2.35 4.11
CA ARG A 6 5.48 -2.20 3.67
C ARG A 6 5.62 -2.81 2.30
N PHE A 7 6.39 -2.14 1.45
CA PHE A 7 6.72 -2.59 0.11
C PHE A 7 8.21 -2.86 0.03
N GLU A 8 8.58 -3.89 -0.72
CA GLU A 8 9.97 -4.24 -0.98
C GLU A 8 10.14 -4.55 -2.48
N THR A 9 11.11 -3.91 -3.12
CA THR A 9 11.41 -4.12 -4.54
C THR A 9 12.87 -3.80 -4.86
N ALA A 10 13.45 -4.54 -5.82
CA ALA A 10 14.77 -4.27 -6.37
C ALA A 10 14.74 -3.35 -7.60
N SER A 11 13.56 -2.92 -8.06
CA SER A 11 13.44 -2.04 -9.23
C SER A 11 13.88 -0.62 -8.88
N GLU A 12 14.84 -0.06 -9.61
CA GLU A 12 15.29 1.32 -9.43
C GLU A 12 14.13 2.32 -9.56
N LYS A 13 13.22 2.11 -10.53
CA LYS A 13 12.05 2.96 -10.76
C LYS A 13 11.12 3.05 -9.54
N TYR A 14 11.00 1.95 -8.79
CA TYR A 14 10.11 1.84 -7.64
C TYR A 14 10.85 1.80 -6.31
N GLY A 15 12.16 2.05 -6.30
CA GLY A 15 12.98 1.98 -5.10
C GLY A 15 12.58 2.97 -4.00
N TRP A 16 11.81 4.00 -4.34
CA TRP A 16 11.20 4.92 -3.37
C TRP A 16 10.17 4.21 -2.45
N LEU A 17 9.48 3.17 -2.94
CA LEU A 17 8.50 2.41 -2.15
C LEU A 17 9.11 1.71 -0.94
N ASN A 18 10.40 1.37 -1.00
CA ASN A 18 11.12 0.71 0.09
C ASN A 18 11.35 1.62 1.30
N ARG A 19 11.14 2.93 1.16
CA ARG A 19 11.52 3.95 2.16
C ARG A 19 10.34 4.72 2.74
N ILE A 20 9.12 4.42 2.31
CA ILE A 20 7.90 5.12 2.74
C ILE A 20 7.05 4.25 3.64
N ILE A 21 6.29 4.90 4.51
CA ILE A 21 5.28 4.24 5.34
C ILE A 21 3.92 4.46 4.67
N CYS A 22 3.19 3.36 4.46
CA CYS A 22 1.90 3.39 3.81
C CYS A 22 0.81 2.90 4.76
N VAL A 23 -0.33 3.61 4.77
CA VAL A 23 -1.55 3.18 5.44
C VAL A 23 -2.61 2.93 4.39
N GLY A 24 -3.24 1.76 4.45
CA GLY A 24 -4.31 1.38 3.54
C GLY A 24 -5.66 1.22 4.21
N THR A 25 -6.72 1.50 3.48
CA THR A 25 -8.09 1.09 3.81
C THR A 25 -8.51 -0.06 2.91
N GLY A 26 -9.12 -1.08 3.52
CA GLY A 26 -9.69 -2.22 2.81
C GLY A 26 -11.21 -2.21 2.85
N GLU A 27 -11.82 -2.40 1.69
CA GLU A 27 -13.25 -2.61 1.51
C GLU A 27 -13.49 -4.00 0.90
N ARG A 28 -14.40 -4.76 1.51
CA ARG A 28 -14.80 -6.09 0.99
C ARG A 28 -16.05 -5.93 0.14
N LEU A 29 -15.89 -6.01 -1.18
CA LEU A 29 -17.00 -5.99 -2.13
C LEU A 29 -17.34 -7.42 -2.59
N LYS A 30 -18.57 -7.61 -3.08
CA LYS A 30 -18.98 -8.90 -3.69
C LYS A 30 -18.10 -9.31 -4.86
N ALA A 31 -17.59 -8.34 -5.64
CA ALA A 31 -16.74 -8.58 -6.79
C ALA A 31 -15.26 -8.83 -6.45
N GLY A 32 -14.83 -8.50 -5.22
CA GLY A 32 -13.44 -8.62 -4.77
C GLY A 32 -13.03 -7.57 -3.75
N PRO A 33 -11.91 -7.74 -3.04
CA PRO A 33 -11.42 -6.74 -2.10
C PRO A 33 -10.84 -5.54 -2.84
N ARG A 34 -11.21 -4.33 -2.42
CA ARG A 34 -10.62 -3.07 -2.90
C ARG A 34 -9.73 -2.48 -1.82
N TYR A 35 -8.53 -2.06 -2.20
CA TYR A 35 -7.58 -1.42 -1.31
C TYR A 35 -7.21 -0.04 -1.83
N THR A 36 -7.31 0.96 -0.97
CA THR A 36 -6.78 2.29 -1.22
C THR A 36 -5.59 2.50 -0.30
N ILE A 37 -4.45 2.93 -0.85
CA ILE A 37 -3.19 3.07 -0.11
C ILE A 37 -2.76 4.53 -0.18
N TYR A 38 -2.43 5.09 0.98
CA TYR A 38 -1.95 6.45 1.14
C TYR A 38 -0.52 6.42 1.66
N GLU A 39 0.34 7.23 1.06
CA GLU A 39 1.67 7.52 1.56
C GLU A 39 1.56 8.52 2.72
N MET A 40 2.30 8.26 3.79
CA MET A 40 2.47 9.21 4.89
C MET A 40 3.78 9.98 4.66
N LEU A 41 3.68 11.30 4.48
CA LEU A 41 4.79 12.23 4.29
C LEU A 41 5.31 12.79 5.63
#